data_AF-A0A961IQ40-F1
#
_entry.id   AF-A0A961IQ40-F1
#
_cell.length_a   1.000
_cell.length_b   1.000
_cell.length_c   1.000
_cell.angle_alpha   90.00
_cell.angle_beta   90.00
_cell.angle_gamma   90.00
#
_symmetry.space_group_name_H-M   'P 1'
#
loop_
_entity.id
_entity.type
_entity.pdbx_description
1 polymer ?
#
loop_
_entity_poly.entity_id
_entity_poly.type
_entity_poly.pdbx_seq_one_letter_code
_entity_poly.pdbx_strand_id
1 'polypeptide(L)' 'MKIMKMKGDKKEFAIASLTFTELKIIKDACELFGQQGSARAAEIFAEIDRQMNQITI' A
#
# COMPACT_ATOMS: atom_id res chain seq x y z
N MET A 1 -34.03 6.20 8.68
CA MET A 1 -32.56 6.05 8.57
C MET A 1 -31.96 7.37 8.14
N LYS A 2 -31.12 8.01 8.97
CA LYS A 2 -30.47 9.29 8.63
C LYS A 2 -29.18 8.99 7.84
N ILE A 3 -29.19 9.26 6.55
CA ILE A 3 -27.99 9.21 5.72
C ILE A 3 -27.10 10.39 6.14
N MET A 4 -26.03 10.09 6.88
CA MET A 4 -25.01 11.07 7.21
C MET A 4 -24.13 11.27 5.97
N LYS A 5 -24.25 12.45 5.34
CA LYS A 5 -23.31 12.91 4.33
C LYS A 5 -21.96 13.13 5.02
N MET A 6 -21.00 12.25 4.77
CA MET A 6 -19.61 12.50 5.17
C MET A 6 -19.20 13.83 4.53
N LYS A 7 -18.97 14.85 5.37
CA LYS A 7 -18.33 16.09 4.93
C LYS A 7 -16.98 15.70 4.35
N GLY A 8 -16.73 16.16 3.12
CA GLY A 8 -15.42 16.07 2.49
C GLY A 8 -14.44 16.96 3.23
N ASP A 9 -14.01 16.52 4.41
CA ASP A 9 -12.74 16.98 4.95
C ASP A 9 -11.68 16.37 4.06
N LYS A 10 -10.84 17.27 3.57
CA LYS A 10 -9.74 17.02 2.64
C LYS A 10 -9.12 15.68 2.97
N LYS A 11 -9.10 14.77 2.00
CA LYS A 11 -8.25 13.57 2.03
C LYS A 11 -6.79 14.04 2.01
N GLU A 12 -6.36 14.71 3.06
CA GLU A 12 -5.01 14.54 3.56
C GLU A 12 -5.00 13.07 3.96
N PHE A 13 -4.65 12.22 2.98
CA PHE A 13 -3.98 10.98 3.32
C PHE A 13 -2.80 11.45 4.15
N ALA A 14 -2.97 11.46 5.47
CA ALA A 14 -1.85 11.45 6.37
C ALA A 14 -1.08 10.24 5.89
N ILE A 15 0.01 10.48 5.14
CA ILE A 15 1.01 9.46 4.86
C ILE A 15 1.60 9.21 6.22
N ALA A 16 0.87 8.43 7.03
CA ALA A 16 1.35 7.90 8.28
C ALA A 16 2.66 7.23 7.90
N SER A 17 3.70 7.52 8.68
CA SER A 17 5.00 6.89 8.55
C SER A 17 4.77 5.37 8.55
N LEU A 18 4.65 4.78 7.36
CA LEU A 18 4.33 3.37 7.21
C LEU A 18 5.45 2.61 7.88
N THR A 19 5.08 1.85 8.90
CA THR A 19 6.04 1.01 9.61
C THR A 19 6.55 -0.07 8.67
N PHE A 20 7.73 -0.60 8.94
CA PHE A 20 8.31 -1.70 8.15
C PHE A 20 7.35 -2.90 8.07
N THR A 21 6.60 -3.16 9.15
CA THR A 21 5.57 -4.21 9.20
C THR A 21 4.43 -3.94 8.22
N GLU A 22 3.92 -2.70 8.16
CA GLU A 22 2.85 -2.34 7.22
C GLU A 22 3.33 -2.40 5.77
N LEU A 23 4.56 -1.96 5.49
CA LEU A 23 5.17 -2.11 4.16
C LEU A 23 5.29 -3.58 3.75
N LYS A 24 5.66 -4.46 4.68
CA LYS A 24 5.71 -5.90 4.43
C LYS A 24 4.32 -6.48 4.12
N ILE A 25 3.29 -6.10 4.88
CA ILE A 25 1.91 -6.55 4.62
C ILE A 25 1.44 -6.10 3.22
N ILE A 26 1.73 -4.85 2.85
CA ILE A 26 1.37 -4.33 1.52
C ILE A 26 2.14 -5.08 0.43
N LYS A 27 3.44 -5.36 0.64
CA LYS A 27 4.26 -6.14 -0.29
C LYS A 27 3.65 -7.53 -0.53
N ASP A 28 3.35 -8.26 0.53
CA ASP A 28 2.84 -9.63 0.45
C ASP A 28 1.45 -9.65 -0.24
N ALA A 29 0.60 -8.65 0.02
CA ALA A 29 -0.66 -8.49 -0.67
C ALA A 29 -0.46 -8.22 -2.17
N CYS A 30 0.44 -7.32 -2.53
CA CYS A 30 0.76 -7.00 -3.94
C CYS A 30 1.36 -8.19 -4.68
N GLU A 31 2.17 -9.03 -4.02
CA GLU A 31 2.68 -10.28 -4.57
C GLU A 31 1.53 -11.23 -4.94
N LEU A 32 0.60 -11.47 -4.00
CA LEU A 32 -0.56 -12.33 -4.21
C LEU A 32 -1.45 -11.84 -5.36
N PHE A 33 -1.73 -10.53 -5.42
CA PHE A 33 -2.51 -9.95 -6.51
C PHE A 33 -1.77 -9.98 -7.85
N GLY A 34 -0.44 -9.83 -7.83
CA GLY A 34 0.40 -9.97 -9.02
C GLY A 34 0.33 -11.37 -9.61
N GLN A 35 0.41 -12.40 -8.76
CA GLN A 35 0.27 -13.81 -9.16
C GLN A 35 -1.12 -14.13 -9.72
N GLN A 36 -2.17 -13.42 -9.28
CA GLN A 36 -3.53 -13.54 -9.80
C GLN A 36 -3.76 -12.80 -11.14
N GLY A 37 -2.72 -12.19 -11.71
CA GLY A 37 -2.75 -11.55 -13.04
C GLY A 37 -2.85 -10.02 -13.02
N SER A 38 -2.77 -9.38 -11.86
CA SER A 38 -2.73 -7.91 -11.79
C SER A 38 -1.31 -7.39 -12.07
N ALA A 39 -1.07 -6.94 -13.30
CA ALA A 39 0.22 -6.34 -13.71
C ALA A 39 0.64 -5.17 -12.80
N ARG A 40 -0.32 -4.32 -12.41
CA ARG A 40 -0.08 -3.17 -11.54
C ARG A 40 0.35 -3.58 -10.12
N ALA A 41 -0.17 -4.70 -9.61
CA ALA A 41 0.24 -5.19 -8.30
C ALA A 41 1.67 -5.77 -8.33
N ALA A 42 2.05 -6.44 -9.43
CA ALA A 42 3.42 -6.92 -9.63
C ALA A 42 4.44 -5.77 -9.69
N GLU A 43 4.10 -4.67 -10.36
CA GLU A 43 4.94 -3.46 -10.40
C GLU A 43 5.13 -2.84 -9.01
N ILE A 44 4.04 -2.71 -8.24
CA ILE A 44 4.08 -2.17 -6.87
C ILE A 44 4.91 -3.08 -5.96
N PHE A 45 4.76 -4.40 -6.07
CA PHE A 45 5.58 -5.38 -5.34
C PHE A 45 7.07 -5.16 -5.60
N ALA A 46 7.49 -5.09 -6.87
CA ALA A 46 8.89 -4.92 -7.25
C ALA A 46 9.48 -3.61 -6.71
N GLU A 47 8.70 -2.52 -6.73
CA GLU A 47 9.13 -1.23 -6.21
C GLU A 47 9.28 -1.22 -4.69
N ILE A 48 8.32 -1.81 -3.97
CA ILE A 48 8.41 -1.94 -2.51
C ILE A 48 9.60 -2.83 -2.12
N ASP A 49 9.81 -3.96 -2.79
CA ASP A 49 10.92 -4.86 -2.49
C ASP A 49 12.28 -4.19 -2.72
N ARG A 50 12.41 -3.42 -3.80
CA ARG A 50 13.60 -2.60 -4.09
C ARG A 50 13.89 -1.59 -2.98
N GLN A 51 12.88 -0.84 -2.53
CA GLN A 51 13.07 0.17 -1.48
C GLN A 51 13.35 -0.46 -0.10
N MET A 52 12.69 -1.57 0.24
CA MET A 52 12.96 -2.30 1.48
C MET A 52 14.40 -2.84 1.53
N ASN A 53 14.93 -3.33 0.40
CA ASN A 53 16.32 -3.79 0.32
C ASN A 53 17.33 -2.65 0.44
N GLN A 54 17.01 -1.44 -0.02
CA GLN A 54 17.88 -0.26 0.15
C GLN A 54 17.96 0.25 1.60
N ILE A 55 16.90 0.05 2.38
CA ILE A 55 16.87 0.41 3.82
C ILE A 55 17.67 -0.57 4.67
N THR A 56 17.92 -1.79 4.16
CA THR A 56 18.56 -2.89 4.92
C THR A 56 20.10 -2.88 4.83
N ILE A 57 20.72 -1.91 4.14
CA ILE A 57 22.19 -1.75 4.01
C ILE A 57 22.71 -0.71 5.00
#